data_AF-A0A7K4GWH3-F1
#
_entry.id   AF-A0A7K4GWH3-F1
#
_cell.length_a   1.000
_cell.length_b   1.000
_cell.length_c   1.000
_cell.angle_alpha   90.00
_cell.angle_beta   90.00
_cell.angle_gamma   90.00
#
_symmetry.space_group_name_H-M   'P 1'
#
loop_
_entity.id
_entity.type
_entity.pdbx_description
1 polymer ?
#
loop_
_entity_poly.entity_id
_entity_poly.type
_entity_poly.pdbx_seq_one_letter_code
_entity_poly.pdbx_strand_id
1 'polypeptide(L)'
;MKKNKFYYLDGSILDYYDDTKKLHRLDGPAIEYADGNKEWWIEDKRHRLDGPAIEYANGDKYWYVEGKLHRLDGPAIEWADGDKEWFFEGKFHRLDGPAIEYANGDKEWFFEGKLHRLDGPAVEYANGSKEWVFEGKLHSLDGPAVEYANGDKYWWVDGKHLTEEQFETHPKRQDYLASLAIEEILNER
;
A
#
# COMPACT_ATOMS: atom_id res chain seq x y z
N MET A 1 -13.07 25.24 28.34
CA MET A 1 -12.38 24.81 27.10
C MET A 1 -11.90 23.40 27.33
N LYS A 2 -12.05 22.47 26.37
CA LYS A 2 -11.41 21.16 26.47
C LYS A 2 -9.90 21.37 26.45
N LYS A 3 -9.16 20.61 27.26
CA LYS A 3 -7.70 20.60 27.27
C LYS A 3 -7.21 19.30 26.66
N ASN A 4 -5.99 19.32 26.14
CA ASN A 4 -5.29 18.11 25.76
C ASN A 4 -5.03 17.27 27.02
N LYS A 5 -4.91 15.95 26.86
CA LYS A 5 -4.49 15.03 27.91
C LYS A 5 -3.46 14.06 27.35
N PHE A 6 -2.38 13.89 28.09
CA PHE A 6 -1.29 12.99 27.77
C PHE A 6 -1.12 12.02 28.94
N TYR A 7 -1.16 10.71 28.66
CA TYR A 7 -1.05 9.63 29.64
C TYR A 7 0.29 8.93 29.45
N TYR A 8 1.05 8.81 30.54
CA TYR A 8 2.41 8.30 30.52
C TYR A 8 2.54 6.97 31.27
N LEU A 9 3.61 6.23 30.94
CA LEU A 9 3.92 4.93 31.51
C LEU A 9 4.14 4.97 33.03
N ASP A 10 4.62 6.10 33.57
CA ASP A 10 4.77 6.31 35.01
C ASP A 10 3.43 6.55 35.75
N GLY A 11 2.32 6.51 35.03
CA GLY A 11 0.97 6.77 35.53
C GLY A 11 0.60 8.25 35.62
N SER A 12 1.50 9.16 35.25
CA SER A 12 1.19 10.59 35.23
C SER A 12 0.26 10.97 34.07
N ILE A 13 -0.55 12.00 34.31
CA ILE A 13 -1.46 12.58 33.31
C ILE A 13 -1.21 14.08 33.30
N LEU A 14 -0.84 14.62 32.14
CA LEU A 14 -0.52 16.04 31.96
C LEU A 14 -1.42 16.67 30.89
N ASP A 15 -1.60 17.98 30.93
CA ASP A 15 -2.28 18.75 29.88
C ASP A 15 -1.28 19.38 28.87
N TYR A 16 -0.01 19.04 29.00
CA TYR A 16 1.08 19.36 28.09
C TYR A 16 1.90 18.10 27.78
N TYR A 17 2.60 18.12 26.64
CA TYR A 17 3.51 17.07 26.24
C TYR A 17 4.85 17.20 26.98
N ASP A 18 5.33 16.11 27.57
CA ASP A 18 6.59 15.96 28.27
C ASP A 18 7.41 14.88 27.55
N ASP A 19 8.41 15.31 26.79
CA ASP A 19 9.26 14.46 25.97
C ASP A 19 10.26 13.63 26.80
N THR A 20 10.36 13.88 28.10
CA THR A 20 11.17 13.07 29.01
C THR A 20 10.45 11.81 29.48
N LYS A 21 9.15 11.70 29.18
CA LYS A 21 8.28 10.60 29.60
C LYS A 21 7.79 9.79 28.41
N LYS A 22 7.52 8.51 28.65
CA LYS A 22 7.00 7.59 27.63
C LYS A 22 5.48 7.59 27.63
N LEU A 23 4.86 7.80 26.46
CA LEU A 23 3.41 7.68 26.31
C LEU A 23 2.96 6.22 26.45
N HIS A 24 1.91 5.99 27.23
CA HIS A 24 1.38 4.65 27.44
C HIS A 24 -0.04 4.67 28.00
N ARG A 25 -0.94 3.88 27.42
CA ARG A 25 -2.26 3.56 28.00
C ARG A 25 -2.88 2.31 27.37
N LEU A 26 -3.36 1.37 28.19
CA LEU A 26 -3.95 0.10 27.74
C LEU A 26 -5.45 0.17 27.42
N ASP A 27 -6.19 1.06 28.09
CA ASP A 27 -7.66 1.09 28.09
C ASP A 27 -8.26 2.28 27.32
N GLY A 28 -7.43 2.98 26.54
CA GLY A 28 -7.84 4.17 25.81
C GLY A 28 -6.67 4.87 25.14
N PRO A 29 -6.93 6.02 24.50
CA PRO A 29 -5.88 6.81 23.88
C PRO A 29 -4.92 7.37 24.92
N ALA A 30 -3.62 7.26 24.66
CA ALA A 30 -2.58 7.88 25.46
C ALA A 30 -2.46 9.39 25.18
N ILE A 31 -3.02 9.86 24.06
CA ILE A 31 -3.19 11.29 23.78
C ILE A 31 -4.64 11.57 23.38
N GLU A 32 -5.26 12.52 24.07
CA GLU A 32 -6.58 13.08 23.71
C GLU A 32 -6.41 14.58 23.46
N TYR A 33 -6.53 15.02 22.21
CA TYR A 33 -6.44 16.44 21.87
C TYR A 33 -7.80 17.14 22.00
N ALA A 34 -7.77 18.45 22.27
CA ALA A 34 -8.97 19.26 22.44
C ALA A 34 -9.80 19.39 21.14
N ASP A 35 -9.14 19.26 19.98
CA ASP A 35 -9.76 19.28 18.65
C ASP A 35 -10.49 17.97 18.29
N GLY A 36 -10.31 16.91 19.09
CA GLY A 36 -10.93 15.61 18.89
C GLY A 36 -9.99 14.53 18.38
N ASN A 37 -8.75 14.87 18.01
CA ASN A 37 -7.75 13.87 17.62
C ASN A 37 -7.41 12.96 18.80
N LYS A 38 -7.11 11.69 18.50
CA LYS A 38 -6.73 10.69 19.50
C LYS A 38 -5.58 9.83 19.00
N GLU A 39 -4.67 9.50 19.90
CA GLU A 39 -3.57 8.57 19.61
C GLU A 39 -3.44 7.52 20.72
N TRP A 40 -3.24 6.27 20.31
CA TRP A 40 -3.01 5.13 21.20
C TRP A 40 -1.55 4.74 21.17
N TRP A 41 -0.95 4.74 22.35
CA TRP A 41 0.48 4.46 22.53
C TRP A 41 0.65 3.41 23.63
N ILE A 42 1.57 2.48 23.40
CA ILE A 42 2.06 1.51 24.36
C ILE A 42 3.58 1.62 24.39
N GLU A 43 4.12 2.04 25.53
CA GLU A 43 5.57 2.17 25.75
C GLU A 43 6.27 3.01 24.66
N ASP A 44 5.67 4.15 24.33
CA ASP A 44 6.17 5.10 23.34
C ASP A 44 6.16 4.60 21.88
N LYS A 45 5.35 3.56 21.61
CA LYS A 45 5.02 3.13 20.25
C LYS A 45 3.54 3.25 19.99
N ARG A 46 3.15 3.78 18.84
CA ARG A 46 1.76 3.71 18.38
C ARG A 46 1.34 2.26 18.25
N HIS A 47 0.28 1.87 18.95
CA HIS A 47 -0.15 0.48 19.01
C HIS A 47 -1.63 0.39 19.37
N ARG A 48 -2.39 -0.34 18.56
CA ARG A 48 -3.75 -0.78 18.89
C ARG A 48 -4.15 -1.99 18.05
N LEU A 49 -4.75 -3.01 18.66
CA LEU A 49 -5.15 -4.26 17.97
C LEU A 49 -6.60 -4.28 17.49
N ASP A 50 -7.47 -3.51 18.14
CA ASP A 50 -8.93 -3.55 17.95
C ASP A 50 -9.49 -2.34 17.18
N GLY A 51 -8.61 -1.48 16.68
CA GLY A 51 -8.98 -0.24 16.00
C GLY A 51 -7.77 0.56 15.56
N PRO A 52 -7.97 1.75 14.99
CA PRO A 52 -6.87 2.62 14.60
C PRO A 52 -6.12 3.15 15.83
N ALA A 53 -4.79 3.16 15.73
CA ALA A 53 -3.93 3.76 16.74
C ALA A 53 -3.85 5.30 16.61
N ILE A 54 -4.38 5.87 15.53
CA ILE A 54 -4.61 7.31 15.39
C ILE A 54 -6.00 7.53 14.77
N GLU A 55 -6.79 8.40 15.39
CA GLU A 55 -8.06 8.89 14.85
C GLU A 55 -7.97 10.41 14.78
N TYR A 56 -7.98 10.97 13.58
CA TYR A 56 -8.02 12.41 13.39
C TYR A 56 -9.47 12.90 13.23
N ALA A 57 -9.73 14.13 13.68
CA ALA A 57 -11.04 14.75 13.64
C ALA A 57 -11.54 15.05 12.22
N ASN A 58 -10.62 15.13 11.25
CA ASN A 58 -10.95 15.23 9.82
C ASN A 58 -11.51 13.93 9.22
N GLY A 59 -11.35 12.79 9.92
CA GLY A 59 -11.79 11.47 9.46
C GLY A 59 -10.66 10.49 9.16
N ASP A 60 -9.41 10.96 9.04
CA ASP A 60 -8.27 10.10 8.76
C ASP A 60 -8.02 9.12 9.90
N LYS A 61 -7.65 7.88 9.56
CA LYS A 61 -7.38 6.81 10.53
C LYS A 61 -6.14 6.03 10.15
N TYR A 62 -5.35 5.67 11.16
CA TYR A 62 -4.11 4.93 10.96
C TYR A 62 -4.04 3.76 11.94
N TRP A 63 -3.75 2.58 11.43
CA TRP A 63 -3.56 1.36 12.20
C TRP A 63 -2.08 1.10 12.38
N TYR A 64 -1.65 1.07 13.65
CA TYR A 64 -0.29 0.75 14.02
C TYR A 64 -0.25 -0.44 14.98
N VAL A 65 0.71 -1.31 14.76
CA VAL A 65 1.11 -2.37 15.70
C VAL A 65 2.60 -2.21 15.94
N GLU A 66 3.02 -2.08 17.20
CA GLU A 66 4.43 -1.91 17.57
C GLU A 66 5.14 -0.76 16.83
N GLY A 67 4.44 0.34 16.59
CA GLY A 67 4.98 1.53 15.91
C GLY A 67 5.08 1.42 14.40
N LYS A 68 4.60 0.32 13.79
CA LYS A 68 4.57 0.15 12.33
C LYS A 68 3.14 0.17 11.81
N LEU A 69 2.94 0.79 10.64
CA LEU A 69 1.68 0.66 9.91
C LEU A 69 1.42 -0.81 9.59
N HIS A 70 0.29 -1.33 10.07
CA HIS A 70 -0.01 -2.75 9.98
C HIS A 70 -1.51 -2.98 10.16
N ARG A 71 -2.14 -3.68 9.22
CA ARG A 71 -3.49 -4.25 9.40
C ARG A 71 -3.67 -5.49 8.51
N LEU A 72 -4.27 -6.55 9.06
CA LEU A 72 -4.52 -7.80 8.32
C LEU A 72 -5.77 -7.73 7.43
N ASP A 73 -6.88 -7.22 7.99
CA ASP A 73 -8.20 -7.35 7.37
C ASP A 73 -8.73 -6.03 6.78
N GLY A 74 -7.83 -5.15 6.32
CA GLY A 74 -8.22 -3.86 5.77
C GLY A 74 -7.03 -2.92 5.55
N PRO A 75 -7.29 -1.69 5.08
CA PRO A 75 -6.23 -0.69 4.90
C PRO A 75 -5.66 -0.26 6.25
N ALA A 76 -4.35 -0.09 6.31
CA ALA A 76 -3.67 0.43 7.49
C ALA A 76 -3.73 1.97 7.56
N ILE A 77 -4.12 2.63 6.47
CA ILE A 77 -4.50 4.05 6.45
C ILE A 77 -5.80 4.21 5.68
N GLU A 78 -6.77 4.89 6.29
CA GLU A 78 -8.00 5.34 5.64
C GLU A 78 -8.00 6.87 5.68
N TRP A 79 -8.00 7.50 4.51
CA TRP A 79 -8.02 8.96 4.38
C TRP A 79 -9.45 9.47 4.25
N ALA A 80 -9.69 10.69 4.71
CA ALA A 80 -11.00 11.34 4.70
C ALA A 80 -11.49 11.68 3.27
N ASP A 81 -10.58 11.84 2.32
CA ASP A 81 -10.89 12.04 0.90
C ASP A 81 -11.32 10.75 0.18
N GLY A 82 -11.08 9.59 0.80
CA GLY A 82 -11.44 8.27 0.29
C GLY A 82 -10.25 7.40 -0.11
N ASP A 83 -9.02 7.94 -0.10
CA ASP A 83 -7.81 7.17 -0.35
C ASP A 83 -7.65 6.07 0.71
N LYS A 84 -7.08 4.93 0.30
CA LYS A 84 -6.82 3.80 1.19
C LYS A 84 -5.46 3.19 0.90
N GLU A 85 -4.74 2.87 1.96
CA GLU A 85 -3.41 2.29 1.85
C GLU A 85 -3.29 1.05 2.75
N TRP A 86 -2.81 -0.05 2.18
CA TRP A 86 -2.60 -1.32 2.86
C TRP A 86 -1.13 -1.50 3.20
N PHE A 87 -0.86 -1.68 4.49
CA PHE A 87 0.47 -1.97 4.99
C PHE A 87 0.50 -3.24 5.81
N PHE A 88 1.59 -3.98 5.64
CA PHE A 88 1.97 -5.08 6.51
C PHE A 88 3.41 -4.85 6.98
N GLU A 89 3.63 -4.85 8.30
CA GLU A 89 4.95 -4.61 8.90
C GLU A 89 5.65 -3.32 8.39
N GLY A 90 4.87 -2.25 8.16
CA GLY A 90 5.38 -0.95 7.72
C GLY A 90 5.72 -0.85 6.24
N LYS A 91 5.33 -1.83 5.42
CA LYS A 91 5.51 -1.79 3.96
C LYS A 91 4.17 -1.90 3.24
N PHE A 92 4.03 -1.21 2.11
CA PHE A 92 2.89 -1.41 1.21
C PHE A 92 2.80 -2.89 0.81
N HIS A 93 1.65 -3.51 1.07
CA HIS A 93 1.48 -4.94 0.84
C HIS A 93 -0.01 -5.31 0.79
N ARG A 94 -0.42 -6.03 -0.26
CA ARG A 94 -1.73 -6.70 -0.32
C ARG A 94 -1.68 -7.86 -1.31
N LEU A 95 -2.30 -9.00 -0.94
CA LEU A 95 -2.34 -10.20 -1.79
C LEU A 95 -3.42 -10.15 -2.86
N ASP A 96 -4.66 -9.78 -2.46
CA ASP A 96 -5.85 -9.95 -3.30
C ASP A 96 -6.37 -8.64 -3.91
N GLY A 97 -5.51 -7.64 -4.06
CA GLY A 97 -5.91 -6.33 -4.57
C GLY A 97 -4.78 -5.29 -4.53
N PRO A 98 -5.08 -4.04 -4.93
CA PRO A 98 -4.11 -2.97 -4.88
C PRO A 98 -3.74 -2.62 -3.44
N ALA A 99 -2.47 -2.35 -3.19
CA ALA A 99 -2.01 -1.87 -1.89
C ALA A 99 -2.28 -0.37 -1.70
N ILE A 100 -2.61 0.35 -2.76
CA ILE A 100 -3.08 1.74 -2.72
C ILE A 100 -4.30 1.88 -3.63
N GLU A 101 -5.40 2.40 -3.09
CA GLU A 101 -6.59 2.80 -3.85
C GLU A 101 -6.78 4.30 -3.65
N TYR A 102 -6.66 5.06 -4.73
CA TYR A 102 -6.89 6.51 -4.71
C TYR A 102 -8.37 6.81 -4.99
N ALA A 103 -8.88 7.87 -4.37
CA ALA A 103 -10.25 8.37 -4.53
C ALA A 103 -10.53 8.85 -5.96
N ASN A 104 -9.49 9.26 -6.69
CA ASN A 104 -9.60 9.61 -8.11
C ASN A 104 -9.80 8.38 -9.02
N GLY A 105 -9.64 7.15 -8.49
CA GLY A 105 -9.78 5.89 -9.21
C GLY A 105 -8.46 5.20 -9.59
N ASP A 106 -7.31 5.86 -9.38
CA ASP A 106 -5.99 5.25 -9.58
C ASP A 106 -5.76 4.11 -8.58
N LYS A 107 -5.00 3.10 -8.98
CA LYS A 107 -4.69 1.93 -8.16
C LYS A 107 -3.26 1.48 -8.36
N GLU A 108 -2.60 1.10 -7.27
CA GLU A 108 -1.23 0.59 -7.30
C GLU A 108 -1.12 -0.71 -6.49
N TRP A 109 -0.48 -1.71 -7.08
CA TRP A 109 -0.25 -3.02 -6.48
C TRP A 109 1.17 -3.12 -5.95
N PHE A 110 1.29 -3.36 -4.65
CA PHE A 110 2.57 -3.58 -4.00
C PHE A 110 2.60 -4.91 -3.28
N PHE A 111 3.76 -5.57 -3.37
CA PHE A 111 4.10 -6.74 -2.58
C PHE A 111 5.44 -6.49 -1.88
N GLU A 112 5.44 -6.63 -0.56
CA GLU A 112 6.61 -6.40 0.31
C GLU A 112 7.32 -5.04 0.07
N GLY A 113 6.55 -4.00 -0.22
CA GLY A 113 7.04 -2.64 -0.45
C GLY A 113 7.58 -2.39 -1.86
N LYS A 114 7.43 -3.34 -2.79
CA LYS A 114 7.78 -3.14 -4.20
C LYS A 114 6.52 -3.10 -5.06
N LEU A 115 6.48 -2.17 -6.00
CA LEU A 115 5.45 -2.13 -7.03
C LEU A 115 5.55 -3.42 -7.85
N HIS A 116 4.51 -4.24 -7.81
CA HIS A 116 4.54 -5.62 -8.27
C HIS A 116 3.13 -6.14 -8.48
N ARG A 117 2.89 -6.75 -9.65
CA ARG A 117 1.71 -7.61 -9.87
C ARG A 117 2.08 -8.75 -10.82
N LEU A 118 1.62 -9.97 -10.51
CA LEU A 118 1.81 -11.15 -11.37
C LEU A 118 0.85 -11.10 -12.57
N ASP A 119 -0.42 -10.87 -12.30
CA ASP A 119 -1.48 -10.97 -13.29
C ASP A 119 -2.13 -9.60 -13.52
N GLY A 120 -1.67 -8.91 -14.57
CA GLY A 120 -2.15 -7.60 -14.99
C GLY A 120 -1.23 -6.44 -14.59
N PRO A 121 -1.67 -5.19 -14.82
CA PRO A 121 -0.85 -4.01 -14.56
C PRO A 121 -0.70 -3.75 -13.06
N ALA A 122 0.51 -3.42 -12.64
CA ALA A 122 0.79 -3.01 -11.26
C ALA A 122 0.36 -1.56 -10.97
N VAL A 123 0.09 -0.77 -12.01
CA VAL A 123 -0.53 0.56 -11.89
C VAL A 123 -1.68 0.66 -12.88
N GLU A 124 -2.85 1.05 -12.40
CA GLU A 124 -4.00 1.38 -13.21
C GLU A 124 -4.40 2.82 -12.94
N TYR A 125 -4.34 3.68 -13.96
CA TYR A 125 -4.77 5.06 -13.86
C TYR A 125 -6.24 5.20 -14.24
N ALA A 126 -6.94 6.12 -13.57
CA ALA A 126 -8.34 6.46 -13.81
C ALA A 126 -8.59 6.96 -15.24
N ASN A 127 -7.57 7.54 -15.88
CA ASN A 127 -7.64 7.94 -17.29
C ASN A 127 -7.60 6.77 -18.28
N GLY A 128 -7.38 5.53 -17.80
CA GLY A 128 -7.29 4.30 -18.59
C GLY A 128 -5.87 3.85 -18.92
N SER A 129 -4.84 4.64 -18.57
CA SER A 129 -3.45 4.24 -18.74
C SER A 129 -3.07 3.12 -17.75
N LYS A 130 -2.10 2.29 -18.13
CA LYS A 130 -1.70 1.11 -17.36
C LYS A 130 -0.20 0.88 -17.44
N GLU A 131 0.38 0.41 -16.34
CA GLU A 131 1.79 0.01 -16.29
C GLU A 131 1.94 -1.38 -15.66
N TRP A 132 2.64 -2.27 -16.35
CA TRP A 132 2.98 -3.60 -15.88
C TRP A 132 4.37 -3.56 -15.25
N VAL A 133 4.43 -3.85 -13.96
CA VAL A 133 5.64 -3.78 -13.16
C VAL A 133 5.78 -5.08 -12.37
N PHE A 134 6.97 -5.66 -12.43
CA PHE A 134 7.34 -6.83 -11.67
C PHE A 134 8.62 -6.54 -10.88
N GLU A 135 8.59 -6.77 -9.57
CA GLU A 135 9.73 -6.50 -8.67
C GLU A 135 10.30 -5.08 -8.80
N GLY A 136 9.42 -4.08 -8.97
CA GLY A 136 9.78 -2.67 -9.10
C GLY A 136 10.35 -2.27 -10.47
N LYS A 137 10.22 -3.11 -11.50
CA LYS A 137 10.68 -2.82 -12.87
C LYS A 137 9.56 -2.99 -13.87
N LEU A 138 9.45 -2.06 -14.83
CA LEU A 138 8.57 -2.22 -15.99
C LEU A 138 8.88 -3.55 -16.69
N HIS A 139 7.87 -4.40 -16.83
CA HIS A 139 8.01 -5.75 -17.34
C HIS A 139 6.65 -6.27 -17.83
N SER A 140 6.61 -6.72 -19.08
CA SER A 140 5.53 -7.54 -19.63
C SER A 140 6.10 -8.49 -20.67
N LEU A 141 5.57 -9.71 -20.77
CA LEU A 141 5.91 -10.68 -21.83
C LEU A 141 4.75 -10.94 -22.80
N ASP A 142 3.54 -10.49 -22.44
CA ASP A 142 2.33 -10.70 -23.23
C ASP A 142 2.00 -9.51 -24.16
N GLY A 143 2.54 -8.32 -23.84
CA GLY A 143 2.30 -7.12 -24.61
C GLY A 143 3.17 -5.95 -24.16
N PRO A 144 2.75 -4.70 -24.41
CA PRO A 144 3.46 -3.54 -23.89
C PRO A 144 3.47 -3.56 -22.35
N ALA A 145 4.54 -3.02 -21.77
CA ALA A 145 4.62 -2.81 -20.33
C ALA A 145 4.00 -1.47 -19.90
N VAL A 146 3.75 -0.56 -20.86
CA VAL A 146 3.05 0.70 -20.64
C VAL A 146 2.04 0.90 -21.76
N GLU A 147 0.80 1.17 -21.40
CA GLU A 147 -0.26 1.59 -22.31
C GLU A 147 -0.83 2.92 -21.83
N TYR A 148 -0.74 3.97 -22.64
CA TYR A 148 -1.34 5.25 -22.33
C TYR A 148 -2.75 5.37 -22.91
N ALA A 149 -3.58 6.19 -22.26
CA ALA A 149 -4.95 6.47 -22.70
C ALA A 149 -5.06 7.05 -24.12
N ASN A 150 -3.99 7.69 -24.61
CA ASN A 150 -3.92 8.21 -25.98
C ASN A 150 -3.61 7.12 -27.03
N GLY A 151 -3.36 5.88 -26.61
CA GLY A 151 -3.03 4.74 -27.47
C GLY A 151 -1.54 4.45 -27.60
N ASP A 152 -0.66 5.28 -27.06
CA ASP A 152 0.78 5.05 -27.10
C ASP A 152 1.16 3.82 -26.26
N LYS A 153 2.11 3.03 -26.77
CA LYS A 153 2.53 1.75 -26.19
C LYS A 153 4.04 1.68 -26.12
N TYR A 154 4.55 1.14 -25.01
CA TYR A 154 5.99 0.96 -24.79
C TYR A 154 6.28 -0.42 -24.22
N TRP A 155 7.33 -1.05 -24.72
CA TRP A 155 7.71 -2.41 -24.37
C TRP A 155 8.92 -2.41 -23.45
N TRP A 156 8.80 -3.13 -22.34
CA TRP A 156 9.88 -3.30 -21.39
C TRP A 156 9.91 -4.75 -20.91
N VAL A 157 11.12 -5.30 -20.82
CA VAL A 157 11.37 -6.60 -20.19
C VAL A 157 12.47 -6.43 -19.16
N ASP A 158 12.17 -6.74 -17.90
CA ASP A 158 13.07 -6.60 -16.74
C ASP A 158 13.66 -5.19 -16.57
N GLY A 159 12.88 -4.15 -16.87
CA GLY A 159 13.34 -2.77 -16.80
C GLY A 159 14.29 -2.39 -17.94
N LYS A 160 14.29 -3.10 -19.07
CA LYS A 160 14.96 -2.68 -20.32
C LYS A 160 13.94 -2.35 -21.39
N HIS A 161 14.03 -1.12 -21.91
CA HIS A 161 13.17 -0.66 -23.01
C HIS A 161 13.55 -1.35 -24.31
N LEU A 162 12.54 -1.71 -25.10
CA LEU A 162 12.67 -2.40 -26.37
C LEU A 162 11.86 -1.67 -27.43
N THR A 163 12.31 -1.73 -28.69
CA THR A 163 11.39 -1.54 -29.81
C THR A 163 10.43 -2.73 -29.88
N GLU A 164 9.30 -2.56 -30.58
CA GLU A 164 8.36 -3.66 -30.80
C GLU A 164 9.02 -4.85 -31.50
N GLU A 165 9.87 -4.62 -32.50
CA GLU A 165 10.63 -5.70 -33.18
C GLU A 165 11.58 -6.45 -32.23
N GLN A 166 12.27 -5.72 -31.34
CA GLN A 166 13.14 -6.33 -30.32
C GLN A 166 12.33 -7.12 -29.29
N PHE A 167 11.13 -6.66 -28.95
CA PHE A 167 10.22 -7.35 -28.05
C PHE A 167 9.70 -8.65 -28.66
N GLU A 168 9.25 -8.61 -29.91
CA GLU A 168 8.72 -9.78 -30.62
C GLU A 168 9.74 -10.92 -30.67
N THR A 169 11.02 -10.59 -30.84
CA THR A 169 12.12 -11.56 -30.91
C THR A 169 12.81 -11.84 -29.56
N HIS A 170 12.34 -11.25 -28.45
CA HIS A 170 13.00 -11.37 -27.15
C HIS A 170 12.94 -12.81 -26.61
N PRO A 171 14.06 -13.43 -26.19
CA PRO A 171 14.09 -14.83 -25.75
C PRO A 171 13.08 -15.16 -24.64
N LYS A 172 12.99 -14.31 -23.61
CA LYS A 172 12.02 -14.51 -22.51
C LYS A 172 10.57 -14.55 -22.98
N ARG A 173 10.23 -13.77 -24.01
CA ARG A 173 8.88 -13.79 -24.58
C ARG A 173 8.66 -15.08 -25.35
N GLN A 174 9.64 -15.53 -26.12
CA GLN A 174 9.55 -16.81 -26.84
C GLN A 174 9.37 -17.99 -25.88
N ASP A 175 10.11 -18.00 -24.77
CA ASP A 175 9.95 -19.00 -23.70
C ASP A 175 8.54 -18.96 -23.09
N TYR A 176 8.03 -17.74 -22.81
CA TYR A 176 6.68 -17.54 -22.28
C TYR A 176 5.59 -18.04 -23.24
N LEU A 177 5.65 -17.67 -24.51
CA LEU A 177 4.70 -18.13 -25.53
C LEU A 177 4.74 -19.64 -25.71
N ALA A 178 5.93 -20.25 -25.64
CA ALA A 178 6.08 -21.70 -25.69
C ALA A 178 5.42 -22.38 -24.48
N SER A 179 5.54 -21.81 -23.27
CA SER A 179 4.84 -22.34 -22.10
C SER A 179 3.31 -22.26 -22.22
N LEU A 180 2.77 -21.16 -22.74
CA LEU A 180 1.33 -21.02 -22.98
C LEU A 180 0.80 -22.06 -23.96
N ALA A 181 1.52 -22.28 -25.07
CA ALA A 181 1.14 -23.28 -26.07
C ALA A 181 1.16 -24.71 -25.49
N ILE A 182 2.10 -25.02 -24.58
CA ILE A 182 2.15 -26.31 -23.90
C ILE A 182 0.96 -26.48 -22.96
N GLU A 183 0.62 -25.44 -22.17
CA GLU A 183 -0.53 -25.48 -21.27
C GLU A 183 -1.86 -25.66 -22.02
N GLU A 184 -2.04 -24.98 -23.15
CA GLU A 184 -3.21 -25.15 -24.03
C GLU A 184 -3.34 -26.60 -24.51
N ILE A 185 -2.27 -27.20 -25.02
CA ILE A 185 -2.26 -28.61 -25.47
C ILE A 185 -2.57 -29.59 -24.33
N LEU A 186 -2.13 -29.30 -23.11
CA LEU A 186 -2.39 -30.15 -21.95
C LEU A 186 -3.83 -30.04 -21.46
N ASN A 187 -4.43 -28.84 -21.54
CA ASN A 187 -5.79 -28.58 -21.09
C ASN A 187 -6.87 -29.03 -22.09
N GLU A 188 -6.50 -29.26 -23.35
CA GLU A 188 -7.39 -29.83 -24.39
C GLU A 188 -7.47 -31.37 -24.39
N ARG A 189 -6.77 -32.05 -23.46
CA ARG A 189 -6.78 -33.52 -23.29
C ARG A 189 -7.62 -33.97 -22.11
#